data_AF-A0A7J7ZQC4-F1
#
_entry.id   AF-A0A7J7ZQC4-F1
#
_cell.length_a   1.000
_cell.length_b   1.000
_cell.length_c   1.000
_cell.angle_alpha   90.00
_cell.angle_beta   90.00
_cell.angle_gamma   90.00
#
_symmetry.space_group_name_H-M   'P 1'
#
loop_
_entity.id
_entity.type
_entity.pdbx_description
1 polymer ?
#
loop_
_entity_poly.entity_id
_entity_poly.type
_entity_poly.pdbx_seq_one_letter_code
_entity_poly.pdbx_strand_id
1 'polypeptide(L)'
;MLCARRLSSLGAPAAALRPGRAGLGSLAGALRARGVSTSWSPVGAAFNVKPQGRRLDLFGERRGLFGVPELQAPEGFRVAQENALRKTEELVARARSTPPGPQTVLIFDELSDALCRVADLADFVKIAHPEPAFREAAEEACRSIGTMVEKLNTDVELYQSLQKLLADKKLVDSLDPETRRVAELFMFDFEISGIHLDKEKVFSPGLPA
;
A
#
# COMPACT_ATOMS: atom_id res chain seq x y z
N MET A 1 -12.86 1.26 -5.37
CA MET A 1 -11.72 1.21 -4.43
C MET A 1 -11.00 -0.14 -4.50
N LEU A 2 -11.02 -0.81 -5.65
CA LEU A 2 -9.95 -1.74 -6.03
C LEU A 2 -8.93 -0.95 -6.85
N CYS A 3 -7.69 -0.87 -6.33
CA CYS A 3 -6.62 0.09 -6.63
C CYS A 3 -6.19 0.22 -8.12
N ALA A 4 -7.06 0.72 -9.00
CA ALA A 4 -6.71 1.04 -10.39
C ALA A 4 -6.29 2.50 -10.61
N ARG A 5 -6.14 3.31 -9.55
CA ARG A 5 -5.69 4.71 -9.69
C ARG A 5 -4.39 4.96 -8.92
N ARG A 6 -3.28 4.78 -9.64
CA ARG A 6 -1.90 5.26 -9.42
C ARG A 6 -0.93 4.29 -8.73
N LEU A 7 -0.58 3.21 -9.42
CA LEU A 7 0.70 2.51 -9.20
C LEU A 7 1.81 2.94 -10.17
N SER A 8 1.71 4.14 -10.74
CA SER A 8 2.70 4.64 -11.69
C SER A 8 3.15 6.05 -11.29
N SER A 9 4.21 6.13 -10.47
CA SER A 9 5.03 7.34 -10.34
C SER A 9 6.47 7.03 -10.70
N LEU A 10 6.73 7.17 -12.00
CA LEU A 10 7.95 7.67 -12.65
C LEU A 10 9.19 7.79 -11.76
N GLY A 11 10.16 6.90 -12.00
CA GLY A 11 11.55 7.10 -11.60
C GLY A 11 12.22 8.20 -12.42
N ALA A 12 12.84 9.16 -11.74
CA ALA A 12 13.81 10.07 -12.32
C ALA A 12 15.19 9.79 -11.68
N PRO A 13 16.28 9.73 -12.46
CA PRO A 13 17.59 9.36 -11.94
C PRO A 13 18.25 10.51 -11.18
N ALA A 14 18.90 10.17 -10.06
CA ALA A 14 19.75 11.07 -9.29
C ALA A 14 21.07 11.33 -10.03
N ALA A 15 21.34 12.60 -10.37
CA ALA A 15 22.62 13.04 -10.93
C ALA A 15 23.65 13.25 -9.81
N ALA A 16 24.79 12.58 -9.92
CA ALA A 16 25.94 12.73 -9.05
C ALA A 16 26.67 14.05 -9.35
N LEU A 17 26.91 14.87 -8.31
CA LEU A 17 27.83 16.01 -8.35
C LEU A 17 28.92 15.82 -7.30
N ARG A 18 30.15 15.64 -7.77
CA ARG A 18 31.39 15.82 -7.01
C ARG A 18 31.79 17.30 -7.03
N PRO A 19 32.49 17.79 -6.00
CA PRO A 19 33.55 18.77 -6.25
C PRO A 19 34.89 18.44 -5.55
N GLY A 20 35.93 18.43 -6.38
CA GLY A 20 37.15 19.26 -6.28
C GLY A 20 37.90 19.42 -4.95
N ARG A 21 39.15 18.93 -4.94
CA ARG A 21 40.25 19.29 -4.02
C ARG A 21 40.79 20.70 -4.30
N ALA A 22 41.09 21.46 -3.24
CA ALA A 22 42.25 22.36 -2.99
C ALA A 22 42.00 23.03 -1.62
N GLY A 23 42.95 23.40 -0.75
CA GLY A 23 44.40 23.50 -0.78
C GLY A 23 44.89 23.79 0.66
N LEU A 24 46.20 23.64 0.87
CA LEU A 24 46.92 23.83 2.13
C LEU A 24 47.01 25.31 2.54
N GLY A 25 46.94 25.58 3.85
CA GLY A 25 47.24 26.88 4.43
C GLY A 25 47.29 26.81 5.96
N SER A 26 48.49 26.61 6.51
CA SER A 26 48.80 26.70 7.94
C SER A 26 49.32 28.10 8.24
N LEU A 27 48.71 28.83 9.19
CA LEU A 27 49.41 29.85 9.97
C LEU A 27 48.82 29.93 11.39
N ALA A 28 49.71 29.74 12.36
CA ALA A 28 49.47 29.83 13.79
C ALA A 28 49.14 31.27 14.23
N GLY A 29 48.14 31.42 15.10
CA GLY A 29 47.76 32.68 15.73
C GLY A 29 47.26 32.43 17.15
N ALA A 30 47.89 33.09 18.10
CA ALA A 30 47.84 32.81 19.54
C ALA A 30 46.44 32.87 20.18
N LEU A 31 46.23 31.96 21.13
CA LEU A 31 45.11 31.88 22.07
C LEU A 31 44.96 33.18 22.88
N ARG A 32 43.84 33.89 22.69
CA ARG A 32 43.20 34.71 23.73
C ARG A 32 41.71 34.41 23.72
N ALA A 33 41.30 33.42 24.51
CA ALA A 33 39.90 33.14 24.78
C ALA A 33 39.29 34.33 25.54
N ARG A 34 38.57 35.20 24.83
CA ARG A 34 37.64 36.14 25.47
C ARG A 34 36.46 35.31 25.98
N GLY A 35 36.32 35.21 27.30
CA GLY A 35 35.16 34.58 27.93
C GLY A 35 33.91 35.41 27.66
N VAL A 36 33.19 35.09 26.59
CA VAL A 36 31.83 35.59 26.37
C VAL A 36 30.92 34.72 27.22
N SER A 37 30.32 35.33 28.25
CA SER A 37 29.26 34.69 29.02
C SER A 37 28.10 34.39 28.08
N THR A 38 28.01 33.15 27.61
CA THR A 38 26.80 32.67 26.97
C THR A 38 25.81 32.35 28.08
N SER A 39 25.13 33.36 28.62
CA SER A 39 23.90 33.12 29.36
C SER A 39 22.86 32.71 28.31
N TRP A 40 22.80 31.42 27.97
CA TRP A 40 21.81 30.91 27.04
C TRP A 40 20.43 31.16 27.65
N SER A 41 19.55 31.83 26.90
CA SER A 41 18.14 31.92 27.24
C SER A 41 17.56 30.51 27.44
N PRO A 42 16.41 30.36 28.12
CA PRO A 42 15.76 29.06 28.30
C PRO A 42 15.59 28.29 26.98
N VAL A 43 15.34 29.02 25.88
CA VAL A 43 15.25 28.48 24.52
C VAL A 43 16.59 27.97 24.02
N GLY A 44 17.67 28.74 24.17
CA GLY A 44 18.99 28.31 23.73
C GLY A 44 19.46 27.05 24.48
N ALA A 45 19.21 27.00 25.79
CA ALA A 45 19.56 25.82 26.58
C ALA A 45 18.80 24.56 26.10
N ALA A 46 17.55 24.69 25.64
CA ALA A 46 16.77 23.59 25.10
C ALA A 46 17.36 22.96 23.83
N PHE A 47 17.97 23.77 22.96
CA PHE A 47 18.58 23.28 21.71
C PHE A 47 20.01 22.75 21.88
N ASN A 48 20.67 23.06 23.00
CA ASN A 48 22.07 22.67 23.26
C ASN A 48 22.21 21.54 24.30
N VAL A 49 21.11 20.89 24.68
CA VAL A 49 21.13 19.68 25.49
C VAL A 49 21.88 18.60 24.71
N LYS A 50 23.08 18.23 25.15
CA LYS A 50 23.72 16.98 24.72
C LYS A 50 22.70 15.86 24.96
N PRO A 51 22.31 15.06 23.95
CA PRO A 51 21.42 13.95 24.18
C PRO A 51 22.10 13.02 25.16
N GLN A 52 21.69 13.08 26.43
CA GLN A 52 21.99 12.02 27.39
C GLN A 52 21.32 10.80 26.79
N GLY A 53 22.12 9.81 26.43
CA GLY A 53 21.73 8.65 25.63
C GLY A 53 20.64 7.81 26.28
N ARG A 54 19.40 8.31 26.32
CA ARG A 54 18.28 7.50 25.86
C ARG A 54 18.54 7.29 24.39
N ARG A 55 19.29 6.22 24.11
CA ARG A 55 19.02 5.41 22.94
C ARG A 55 17.49 5.37 22.92
N LEU A 56 16.85 6.03 21.95
CA LEU A 56 15.53 5.58 21.55
C LEU A 56 15.69 4.06 21.50
N ASP A 57 14.83 3.32 22.17
CA ASP A 57 14.72 1.90 21.89
C ASP A 57 14.21 1.79 20.44
N LEU A 58 15.10 2.11 19.49
CA LEU A 58 14.98 1.90 18.05
C LEU A 58 14.82 0.40 17.77
N PHE A 59 15.09 -0.42 18.80
CA PHE A 59 14.90 -1.85 18.88
C PHE A 59 14.16 -2.21 20.19
N GLY A 60 13.03 -1.55 20.49
CA GLY A 60 12.00 -2.22 21.31
C GLY A 60 11.72 -3.60 20.69
N GLU A 61 11.30 -4.59 21.51
CA GLU A 61 11.02 -5.98 21.08
C GLU A 61 10.67 -6.03 19.59
N ARG A 62 11.43 -6.80 18.78
CA ARG A 62 11.31 -6.82 17.31
C ARG A 62 9.90 -7.25 16.87
N ARG A 63 8.93 -6.35 17.03
CA ARG A 63 7.63 -6.38 16.39
C ARG A 63 7.96 -6.00 14.95
N GLY A 64 7.62 -6.89 14.01
CA GLY A 64 7.89 -6.61 12.60
C GLY A 64 7.19 -5.31 12.15
N LEU A 65 7.52 -4.86 10.95
CA LEU A 65 7.14 -3.54 10.47
C LEU A 65 5.63 -3.28 10.62
N PHE A 66 5.24 -2.11 11.11
CA PHE A 66 3.85 -1.73 11.42
C PHE A 66 3.12 -2.65 12.42
N GLY A 67 3.87 -3.40 13.23
CA GLY A 67 3.29 -4.38 14.16
C GLY A 67 2.90 -5.70 13.49
N VAL A 68 3.29 -5.92 12.23
CA VAL A 68 3.09 -7.20 11.52
C VAL A 68 4.28 -8.11 11.82
N PRO A 69 4.12 -9.18 12.63
CA PRO A 69 5.24 -10.00 13.09
C PRO A 69 6.07 -10.62 11.97
N GLU A 70 5.45 -10.93 10.84
CA GLU A 70 6.09 -11.52 9.66
C GLU A 70 7.12 -10.57 9.04
N LEU A 71 6.89 -9.25 9.12
CA LEU A 71 7.74 -8.22 8.51
C LEU A 71 8.95 -7.83 9.36
N GLN A 72 9.55 -8.81 10.03
CA GLN A 72 10.87 -8.66 10.66
C GLN A 72 12.01 -8.79 9.65
N ALA A 73 11.73 -9.40 8.49
CA ALA A 73 12.67 -9.63 7.40
C ALA A 73 11.95 -9.46 6.04
N PRO A 74 12.67 -9.22 4.92
CA PRO A 74 12.08 -9.06 3.59
C PRO A 74 11.19 -10.24 3.18
N GLU A 75 11.54 -11.46 3.58
CA GLU A 75 10.81 -12.69 3.27
C GLU A 75 9.40 -12.69 3.88
N GLY A 76 9.17 -11.85 4.90
CA GLY A 76 7.87 -11.63 5.50
C GLY A 76 6.80 -11.13 4.52
N PHE A 77 7.20 -10.36 3.50
CA PHE A 77 6.28 -9.90 2.46
C PHE A 77 5.69 -11.06 1.67
N ARG A 78 6.53 -12.06 1.34
CA ARG A 78 6.07 -13.27 0.65
C ARG A 78 5.06 -14.04 1.51
N VAL A 79 5.31 -14.17 2.81
CA VAL A 79 4.39 -14.85 3.73
C VAL A 79 3.07 -14.07 3.85
N ALA A 80 3.12 -12.75 4.02
CA ALA A 80 1.93 -11.91 4.09
C ALA A 80 1.10 -11.97 2.80
N GLN A 81 1.76 -11.91 1.64
CA GLN A 81 1.16 -12.09 0.32
C GLN A 81 0.49 -13.47 0.20
N GLU A 82 1.20 -14.57 0.47
CA GLU A 82 0.64 -15.93 0.36
C GLU A 82 -0.57 -16.12 1.28
N ASN A 83 -0.53 -15.57 2.49
CA ASN A 83 -1.65 -15.61 3.42
C ASN A 83 -2.86 -14.82 2.89
N ALA A 84 -2.64 -13.61 2.37
CA ALA A 84 -3.70 -12.81 1.78
C ALA A 84 -4.33 -13.50 0.57
N LEU A 85 -3.52 -14.05 -0.35
CA LEU A 85 -4.01 -14.75 -1.53
C LEU A 85 -4.84 -15.98 -1.17
N ARG A 86 -4.36 -16.80 -0.22
CA ARG A 86 -5.11 -17.96 0.27
C ARG A 86 -6.43 -17.56 0.92
N LYS A 87 -6.42 -16.51 1.76
CA LYS A 87 -7.64 -15.98 2.38
C LYS A 87 -8.63 -15.49 1.32
N THR A 88 -8.14 -14.82 0.29
CA THR A 88 -8.93 -14.37 -0.86
C THR A 88 -9.58 -15.54 -1.58
N GLU A 89 -8.86 -16.63 -1.85
CA GLU A 89 -9.43 -17.82 -2.48
C GLU A 89 -10.57 -18.44 -1.66
N GLU A 90 -10.40 -18.54 -0.34
CA GLU A 90 -11.45 -18.99 0.58
C GLU A 90 -12.68 -18.07 0.54
N LEU A 91 -12.46 -16.76 0.50
CA LEU A 91 -13.53 -15.76 0.45
C LEU A 91 -14.26 -15.76 -0.89
N VAL A 92 -13.57 -15.95 -2.00
CA VAL A 92 -14.19 -16.10 -3.32
C VAL A 92 -15.09 -17.34 -3.35
N ALA A 93 -14.61 -18.48 -2.82
CA ALA A 93 -15.42 -19.68 -2.72
C ALA A 93 -16.67 -19.44 -1.85
N ARG A 94 -16.51 -18.76 -0.71
CA ARG A 94 -17.63 -18.35 0.15
C ARG A 94 -18.61 -17.45 -0.60
N ALA A 95 -18.14 -16.41 -1.29
CA ALA A 95 -18.98 -15.47 -2.03
C ALA A 95 -19.84 -16.19 -3.08
N ARG A 96 -19.25 -17.14 -3.82
CA ARG A 96 -19.95 -17.93 -4.85
C ARG A 96 -21.00 -18.88 -4.27
N SER A 97 -20.77 -19.40 -3.06
CA SER A 97 -21.72 -20.31 -2.39
C SER A 97 -22.81 -19.59 -1.58
N THR A 98 -22.62 -18.31 -1.28
CA THR A 98 -23.53 -17.53 -0.42
C THR A 98 -24.71 -17.00 -1.23
N PRO A 99 -25.96 -17.21 -0.77
CA PRO A 99 -27.12 -16.60 -1.40
C PRO A 99 -27.04 -15.06 -1.40
N PRO A 100 -27.59 -14.36 -2.42
CA PRO A 100 -27.58 -12.90 -2.46
C PRO A 100 -28.21 -12.30 -1.19
N GLY A 101 -27.46 -11.44 -0.51
CA GLY A 101 -27.90 -10.75 0.70
C GLY A 101 -26.83 -9.84 1.30
N PRO A 102 -27.09 -9.23 2.47
CA PRO A 102 -26.10 -8.39 3.16
C PRO A 102 -24.74 -9.09 3.35
N GLN A 103 -24.78 -10.41 3.58
CA GLN A 103 -23.59 -11.24 3.72
C GLN A 103 -22.69 -11.24 2.47
N THR A 104 -23.28 -11.12 1.26
CA THR A 104 -22.51 -10.97 0.02
C THR A 104 -21.61 -9.74 0.09
N VAL A 105 -22.15 -8.60 0.52
CA VAL A 105 -21.40 -7.34 0.62
C VAL A 105 -20.29 -7.45 1.67
N LEU A 106 -20.57 -8.07 2.81
CA LEU A 106 -19.57 -8.31 3.85
C LEU A 106 -18.40 -9.16 3.36
N ILE A 107 -18.66 -10.19 2.56
CA ILE A 107 -17.58 -11.02 1.99
C ILE A 107 -16.72 -10.21 1.01
N PHE A 108 -17.31 -9.28 0.25
CA PHE A 108 -16.57 -8.42 -0.67
C PHE A 108 -15.71 -7.39 0.07
N ASP A 109 -16.21 -6.87 1.19
CA ASP A 109 -15.43 -6.03 2.10
C ASP A 109 -14.25 -6.82 2.70
N GLU A 110 -14.50 -8.05 3.19
CA GLU A 110 -13.43 -8.95 3.68
C GLU A 110 -12.38 -9.26 2.59
N LEU A 111 -12.80 -9.45 1.33
CA LEU A 111 -11.90 -9.66 0.19
C LEU A 111 -10.98 -8.45 -0.02
N SER A 112 -11.58 -7.26 0.02
CA SER A 112 -10.85 -6.02 -0.20
C SER A 112 -9.89 -5.74 0.95
N ASP A 113 -10.31 -5.93 2.20
CA ASP A 113 -9.45 -5.80 3.39
C ASP A 113 -8.24 -6.73 3.31
N ALA A 114 -8.46 -8.01 3.00
CA ALA A 114 -7.40 -9.01 2.93
C ALA A 114 -6.28 -8.60 1.95
N LEU A 115 -6.64 -8.00 0.82
CA LEU A 115 -5.70 -7.56 -0.22
C LEU A 115 -5.11 -6.17 0.08
N CYS A 116 -5.95 -5.19 0.42
CA CYS A 116 -5.55 -3.80 0.67
C CYS A 116 -4.57 -3.69 1.84
N ARG A 117 -4.74 -4.49 2.90
CA ARG A 117 -3.79 -4.48 4.03
C ARG A 117 -2.37 -4.81 3.62
N VAL A 118 -2.19 -5.74 2.69
CA VAL A 118 -0.86 -6.08 2.16
C VAL A 118 -0.41 -5.03 1.14
N ALA A 119 -1.29 -4.61 0.23
CA ALA A 119 -0.99 -3.63 -0.81
C ALA A 119 -0.54 -2.29 -0.24
N ASP A 120 -1.31 -1.69 0.68
CA ASP A 120 -1.03 -0.36 1.24
C ASP A 120 0.29 -0.35 2.01
N LEU A 121 0.54 -1.42 2.77
CA LEU A 121 1.77 -1.59 3.51
C LEU A 121 2.95 -1.78 2.56
N ALA A 122 2.81 -2.61 1.52
CA ALA A 122 3.86 -2.83 0.52
C ALA A 122 4.16 -1.56 -0.29
N ASP A 123 3.13 -0.78 -0.63
CA ASP A 123 3.24 0.49 -1.35
C ASP A 123 4.01 1.53 -0.57
N PHE A 124 3.83 1.58 0.74
CA PHE A 124 4.65 2.45 1.58
C PHE A 124 6.10 1.97 1.62
N VAL A 125 6.32 0.67 1.86
CA VAL A 125 7.66 0.11 2.11
C VAL A 125 8.55 0.19 0.89
N LYS A 126 8.02 -0.07 -0.31
CA LYS A 126 8.79 0.02 -1.55
C LYS A 126 9.37 1.41 -1.81
N ILE A 127 8.75 2.47 -1.27
CA ILE A 127 9.19 3.86 -1.42
C ILE A 127 10.04 4.32 -0.23
N ALA A 128 9.68 3.92 0.99
CA ALA A 128 10.22 4.52 2.21
C ALA A 128 11.38 3.73 2.86
N HIS A 129 11.54 2.44 2.56
CA HIS A 129 12.50 1.61 3.29
C HIS A 129 13.95 1.82 2.80
N PRO A 130 14.93 2.05 3.69
CA PRO A 130 16.31 2.33 3.29
C PRO A 130 17.01 1.11 2.66
N GLU A 131 16.66 -0.09 3.12
CA GLU A 131 17.27 -1.34 2.61
C GLU A 131 16.60 -1.80 1.31
N PRO A 132 17.38 -2.03 0.22
CA PRO A 132 16.84 -2.47 -1.07
C PRO A 132 16.06 -3.78 -1.00
N ALA A 133 16.51 -4.76 -0.21
CA ALA A 133 15.87 -6.07 -0.12
C ALA A 133 14.40 -5.98 0.33
N PHE A 134 14.10 -5.11 1.31
CA PHE A 134 12.72 -4.84 1.73
C PHE A 134 11.91 -4.15 0.64
N ARG A 135 12.51 -3.20 -0.10
CA ARG A 135 11.82 -2.49 -1.18
C ARG A 135 11.45 -3.44 -2.31
N GLU A 136 12.36 -4.30 -2.72
CA GLU A 136 12.16 -5.31 -3.77
C GLU A 136 11.10 -6.34 -3.36
N ALA A 137 11.17 -6.85 -2.12
CA ALA A 137 10.17 -7.79 -1.61
C ALA A 137 8.76 -7.15 -1.52
N ALA A 138 8.68 -5.89 -1.10
CA ALA A 138 7.42 -5.14 -1.08
C ALA A 138 6.89 -4.86 -2.49
N GLU A 139 7.76 -4.53 -3.45
CA GLU A 139 7.36 -4.32 -4.84
C GLU A 139 6.76 -5.60 -5.46
N GLU A 140 7.36 -6.76 -5.21
CA GLU A 140 6.83 -8.04 -5.68
C GLU A 140 5.48 -8.38 -5.03
N ALA A 141 5.34 -8.16 -3.72
CA ALA A 141 4.06 -8.35 -3.04
C ALA A 141 2.96 -7.44 -3.61
N CYS A 142 3.27 -6.16 -3.84
CA CYS A 142 2.36 -5.21 -4.46
C CYS A 142 1.94 -5.67 -5.86
N ARG A 143 2.89 -6.12 -6.70
CA ARG A 143 2.61 -6.65 -8.04
C ARG A 143 1.67 -7.84 -7.98
N SER A 144 1.96 -8.83 -7.13
CA SER A 144 1.14 -10.05 -7.03
C SER A 144 -0.27 -9.76 -6.51
N ILE A 145 -0.41 -8.91 -5.49
CA ILE A 145 -1.72 -8.49 -4.99
C ILE A 145 -2.49 -7.71 -6.06
N GLY A 146 -1.82 -6.83 -6.81
CA GLY A 146 -2.40 -6.11 -7.94
C GLY A 146 -2.97 -7.07 -9.01
N THR A 147 -2.22 -8.10 -9.39
CA THR A 147 -2.72 -9.13 -10.33
C THR A 147 -3.95 -9.86 -9.79
N MET A 148 -3.99 -10.18 -8.50
CA MET A 148 -5.18 -10.81 -7.90
C MET A 148 -6.38 -9.86 -7.94
N VAL A 149 -6.19 -8.58 -7.64
CA VAL A 149 -7.24 -7.55 -7.74
C VAL A 149 -7.82 -7.46 -9.16
N GLU A 150 -6.97 -7.42 -10.18
CA GLU A 150 -7.40 -7.39 -11.59
C GLU A 150 -8.22 -8.63 -11.97
N LYS A 151 -7.79 -9.82 -11.51
CA LYS A 151 -8.52 -11.08 -11.70
C LYS A 151 -9.90 -11.04 -11.04
N LEU A 152 -9.99 -10.53 -9.80
CA LEU A 152 -11.27 -10.43 -9.09
C LEU A 152 -12.22 -9.43 -9.74
N ASN A 153 -11.70 -8.28 -10.18
CA ASN A 153 -12.49 -7.23 -10.86
C ASN A 153 -13.08 -7.66 -12.21
N THR A 154 -12.60 -8.78 -12.76
CA THR A 154 -13.10 -9.38 -14.01
C THR A 154 -13.79 -10.73 -13.78
N ASP A 155 -14.06 -11.09 -12.52
CA ASP A 155 -14.76 -12.32 -12.15
C ASP A 155 -16.28 -12.18 -12.32
N VAL A 156 -16.79 -12.82 -13.37
CA VAL A 156 -18.20 -12.77 -13.76
C VAL A 156 -19.13 -13.35 -12.70
N GLU A 157 -18.71 -14.37 -11.93
CA GLU A 157 -19.57 -14.98 -10.92
C GLU A 157 -19.74 -14.05 -9.71
N LEU A 158 -18.65 -13.39 -9.30
CA LEU A 158 -18.71 -12.35 -8.26
C LEU A 158 -19.61 -11.19 -8.69
N TYR A 159 -19.42 -10.68 -9.90
CA TYR A 159 -20.29 -9.64 -10.46
C TYR A 159 -21.76 -10.04 -10.45
N GLN A 160 -22.08 -11.24 -10.94
CA GLN A 160 -23.46 -11.75 -10.98
C GLN A 160 -24.05 -11.90 -9.57
N SER A 161 -23.25 -12.29 -8.56
CA SER A 161 -23.72 -12.41 -7.18
C SER A 161 -24.22 -11.08 -6.64
N LEU A 162 -23.48 -10.00 -6.91
CA LEU A 162 -23.81 -8.64 -6.49
C LEU A 162 -24.92 -8.04 -7.34
N GLN A 163 -24.98 -8.38 -8.63
CA GLN A 163 -26.06 -7.95 -9.52
C GLN A 163 -27.41 -8.52 -9.07
N LYS A 164 -27.45 -9.80 -8.67
CA LYS A 164 -28.67 -10.44 -8.16
C LYS A 164 -29.16 -9.77 -6.86
N LEU A 165 -28.23 -9.40 -5.97
CA LEU A 165 -28.56 -8.63 -4.76
C LEU A 165 -29.21 -7.29 -5.13
N LEU A 166 -28.57 -6.51 -6.00
CA LEU A 166 -29.02 -5.15 -6.34
C LEU A 166 -30.28 -5.13 -7.22
N ALA A 167 -30.60 -6.22 -7.91
CA ALA A 167 -31.81 -6.36 -8.72
C ALA A 167 -33.06 -6.70 -7.88
N ASP A 168 -32.90 -7.33 -6.71
CA ASP A 168 -34.03 -7.65 -5.83
C ASP A 168 -34.34 -6.49 -4.88
N LYS A 169 -35.45 -5.81 -5.15
CA LYS A 169 -35.92 -4.69 -4.34
C LYS A 169 -36.07 -5.04 -2.85
N LYS A 170 -36.53 -6.25 -2.51
CA LYS A 170 -36.69 -6.66 -1.11
C LYS A 170 -35.36 -6.78 -0.39
N LEU A 171 -34.35 -7.32 -1.09
CA LEU A 171 -33.00 -7.41 -0.54
C LEU A 171 -32.38 -6.03 -0.39
N VAL A 172 -32.49 -5.18 -1.41
CA VAL A 172 -31.97 -3.80 -1.36
C VAL A 172 -32.62 -3.00 -0.23
N ASP A 173 -33.94 -3.09 -0.06
CA ASP A 173 -34.68 -2.38 1.00
C ASP A 173 -34.33 -2.92 2.41
N SER A 174 -33.72 -4.12 2.51
CA SER A 174 -33.24 -4.69 3.77
C SER A 174 -31.82 -4.27 4.16
N LEU A 175 -31.07 -3.66 3.23
CA LEU A 175 -29.71 -3.16 3.49
C LEU A 175 -29.78 -1.80 4.19
N ASP A 176 -28.86 -1.58 5.13
CA ASP A 176 -28.60 -0.24 5.62
C ASP A 176 -27.97 0.63 4.50
N PRO A 177 -28.05 1.97 4.62
CA PRO A 177 -27.55 2.88 3.58
C PRO A 177 -26.06 2.72 3.26
N GLU A 178 -25.23 2.36 4.25
CA GLU A 178 -23.79 2.21 4.08
C GLU A 178 -23.47 0.93 3.31
N THR A 179 -24.05 -0.20 3.72
CA THR A 179 -23.89 -1.49 3.04
C THR A 179 -24.40 -1.42 1.60
N ARG A 180 -25.54 -0.75 1.37
CA ARG A 180 -26.03 -0.51 0.00
C ARG A 180 -25.02 0.30 -0.81
N ARG A 181 -24.46 1.36 -0.23
CA ARG A 181 -23.47 2.19 -0.91
C ARG A 181 -22.21 1.40 -1.27
N VAL A 182 -21.75 0.54 -0.38
CA VAL A 182 -20.61 -0.35 -0.62
C VAL A 182 -20.90 -1.30 -1.79
N ALA A 183 -22.10 -1.90 -1.83
CA ALA A 183 -22.52 -2.75 -2.96
C ALA A 183 -22.53 -1.99 -4.29
N GLU A 184 -23.06 -0.76 -4.32
CA GLU A 184 -23.06 0.09 -5.52
C GLU A 184 -21.63 0.45 -5.98
N LEU A 185 -20.72 0.70 -5.04
CA LEU A 185 -19.31 0.98 -5.35
C LEU A 185 -18.60 -0.23 -5.95
N PHE A 186 -18.84 -1.43 -5.43
CA PHE A 186 -18.30 -2.65 -6.02
C PHE A 186 -18.86 -2.88 -7.43
N MET A 187 -20.16 -2.69 -7.63
CA MET A 187 -20.78 -2.81 -8.96
C MET A 187 -20.12 -1.87 -9.97
N PHE A 188 -19.91 -0.62 -9.58
CA PHE A 188 -19.21 0.37 -10.39
C PHE A 188 -17.76 -0.03 -10.72
N ASP A 189 -17.02 -0.58 -9.75
CA ASP A 189 -15.65 -1.05 -9.97
C ASP A 189 -15.59 -2.20 -11.01
N PHE A 190 -16.55 -3.13 -10.98
CA PHE A 190 -16.67 -4.19 -12.00
C PHE A 190 -16.97 -3.62 -13.39
N GLU A 191 -17.92 -2.68 -13.49
CA GLU A 191 -18.32 -2.08 -14.76
C GLU A 191 -17.18 -1.31 -15.42
N ILE A 192 -16.43 -0.52 -14.65
CA ILE A 192 -15.25 0.20 -15.15
C ILE A 192 -14.13 -0.74 -15.57
N SER A 193 -14.02 -1.90 -14.93
CA SER A 193 -13.04 -2.93 -15.31
C SER A 193 -13.40 -3.64 -16.62
N GLY A 194 -14.51 -3.26 -17.27
CA GLY A 194 -14.91 -3.77 -18.58
C GLY A 194 -15.58 -5.13 -18.52
N ILE A 195 -16.07 -5.58 -17.35
CA ILE A 195 -16.66 -6.92 -17.17
C ILE A 195 -17.86 -7.20 -18.10
N HIS A 196 -18.52 -6.14 -18.56
CA HIS A 196 -19.71 -6.18 -19.40
C HIS A 196 -19.39 -6.16 -20.90
N LEU A 197 -18.11 -6.11 -21.28
CA LEU A 197 -17.68 -6.09 -22.67
C LEU A 197 -17.56 -7.52 -23.22
N ASP A 198 -18.22 -7.80 -24.34
CA ASP A 198 -18.07 -9.07 -25.05
C ASP A 198 -16.61 -9.29 -25.49
N LYS A 199 -16.11 -10.52 -25.35
CA LYS A 199 -14.72 -10.91 -25.70
C LYS A 199 -14.34 -10.57 -27.15
N GLU A 200 -15.30 -10.33 -28.03
CA GLU A 200 -15.10 -10.04 -29.46
C GLU A 200 -14.85 -8.57 -29.81
N LYS A 201 -15.01 -7.61 -28.89
CA LYS A 201 -14.77 -6.18 -29.22
C LYS A 201 -13.31 -5.73 -29.06
N VAL A 202 -12.41 -6.63 -28.71
CA VAL A 202 -10.97 -6.35 -28.53
C VAL A 202 -10.14 -6.98 -29.65
N PHE A 203 -10.53 -6.82 -30.91
CA PHE A 203 -9.62 -6.79 -32.07
C PHE A 203 -10.42 -6.45 -33.34
N SER A 204 -10.50 -5.17 -33.68
CA SER A 204 -10.67 -4.76 -35.09
C SER A 204 -9.27 -4.35 -35.57
N PRO A 205 -8.46 -5.27 -36.13
CA PRO A 205 -7.22 -4.85 -36.77
C PRO A 205 -7.62 -3.94 -37.94
N GLY A 206 -7.01 -2.75 -37.96
CA GLY A 206 -7.34 -1.67 -38.87
C GLY A 206 -7.43 -2.12 -40.33
N LEU A 207 -8.43 -1.57 -41.00
CA LEU A 207 -8.63 -1.59 -42.44
C LEU A 207 -7.36 -1.06 -43.16
N PRO A 208 -6.78 -1.77 -44.16
CA PRO A 208 -5.67 -1.23 -44.93
C PRO A 208 -6.16 -0.14 -45.89
N ALA A 209 -5.36 0.93 -45.99
CA ALA A 209 -5.47 1.99 -46.99
C ALA A 209 -4.90 1.55 -48.35
#